data_AF-A0A930W0I4-F1
#
_entry.id   AF-A0A930W0I4-F1
#
_cell.length_a   1.000
_cell.length_b   1.000
_cell.length_c   1.000
_cell.angle_alpha   90.00
_cell.angle_beta   90.00
_cell.angle_gamma   90.00
#
_symmetry.space_group_name_H-M   'P 1'
#
loop_
_entity.id
_entity.type
_entity.pdbx_description
1 polymer ?
#
loop_
_entity_poly.entity_id
_entity_poly.type
_entity_poly.pdbx_seq_one_letter_code
_entity_poly.pdbx_strand_id
1 'polypeptide(L)'
;LTTLTLEDIKKEKRLELCMESVRYQDLVRWGDAKEVLGKQGAQIPSLTANGVQWGFKNSTYGFRDRNKLLPIPLKETELNPNISQNEGWK
;
A
#
# COMPACT_ATOMS: atom_id res chain seq x y z
N LEU A 1 6.04 9.43 33.96
CA LEU A 1 5.21 8.74 32.95
C LEU A 1 5.96 8.78 31.64
N THR A 2 6.16 7.65 30.97
CA THR A 2 6.72 7.60 29.61
C THR A 2 5.78 8.33 28.65
N THR A 3 6.32 9.23 27.83
CA THR A 3 5.52 10.00 26.87
C THR A 3 5.09 9.11 25.71
N LEU A 4 3.78 9.11 25.42
CA LEU A 4 3.23 8.41 24.25
C LEU A 4 3.61 9.14 22.96
N THR A 5 4.16 8.41 21.99
CA THR A 5 4.53 8.94 20.67
C THR A 5 3.53 8.53 19.59
N LEU A 6 3.57 9.20 18.42
CA LEU A 6 2.78 8.76 17.27
C LEU A 6 3.17 7.34 16.82
N GLU A 7 4.44 6.98 16.93
CA GLU A 7 4.91 5.63 16.56
C GLU A 7 4.33 4.55 17.48
N ASP A 8 4.15 4.85 18.76
CA ASP A 8 3.45 3.94 19.69
C ASP A 8 2.00 3.72 19.23
N ILE A 9 1.29 4.78 18.84
CA ILE A 9 -0.09 4.70 18.33
C ILE A 9 -0.14 3.92 17.01
N LYS A 10 0.78 4.19 16.08
CA LYS A 10 0.85 3.49 14.78
C LYS A 10 1.12 1.99 14.95
N LYS A 11 1.95 1.63 15.93
CA LYS A 11 2.27 0.25 16.29
C LYS A 11 1.08 -0.43 16.95
N GLU A 12 0.48 0.19 17.95
CA GLU A 12 -0.67 -0.37 18.68
C GLU A 12 -1.85 -0.61 17.74
N LYS A 13 -2.21 0.39 16.91
CA LYS A 13 -3.29 0.27 15.94
C LYS A 13 -3.07 -0.88 14.93
N ARG A 14 -1.81 -1.16 14.57
CA ARG A 14 -1.48 -2.29 13.67
C ARG A 14 -1.73 -3.64 14.35
N LEU A 15 -1.43 -3.74 15.63
CA LEU A 15 -1.59 -4.98 16.40
C LEU A 15 -3.06 -5.22 16.73
N GLU A 16 -3.73 -4.20 17.24
CA GLU A 16 -5.13 -4.26 17.67
C GLU A 16 -6.08 -4.55 16.49
N LEU A 17 -5.93 -3.82 15.38
CA LEU A 17 -6.87 -3.85 14.24
C LEU A 17 -6.33 -4.65 13.05
N CYS A 18 -5.54 -5.68 13.32
CA CYS A 18 -4.94 -6.50 12.28
C CYS A 18 -6.03 -7.23 11.48
N MET A 19 -5.89 -7.23 10.14
CA MET A 19 -6.87 -7.83 9.20
C MET A 19 -8.26 -7.17 9.18
N GLU A 20 -8.43 -5.98 9.76
CA GLU A 20 -9.70 -5.24 9.74
C GLU A 20 -9.81 -4.19 8.62
N SER A 21 -8.98 -4.32 7.57
CA SER A 21 -9.03 -3.45 6.38
C SER A 21 -8.80 -1.95 6.61
N VAL A 22 -8.15 -1.56 7.72
CA VAL A 22 -7.83 -0.15 8.04
C VAL A 22 -6.38 0.25 7.75
N ARG A 23 -5.47 -0.73 7.67
CA ARG A 23 -4.02 -0.48 7.62
C ARG A 23 -3.59 0.32 6.38
N TYR A 24 -4.26 0.12 5.25
CA TYR A 24 -3.91 0.79 4.01
C TYR A 24 -4.14 2.31 4.11
N GLN A 25 -5.34 2.70 4.54
CA GLN A 25 -5.76 4.09 4.70
C GLN A 25 -4.91 4.79 5.76
N ASP A 26 -4.56 4.09 6.83
CA ASP A 26 -3.63 4.58 7.85
C ASP A 26 -2.24 4.91 7.30
N LEU A 27 -1.63 3.99 6.56
CA LEU A 27 -0.33 4.21 5.94
C LEU A 27 -0.36 5.37 4.93
N VAL A 28 -1.46 5.50 4.18
CA VAL A 28 -1.62 6.60 3.20
C VAL A 28 -1.75 7.94 3.92
N ARG A 29 -2.64 8.06 4.92
CA ARG A 29 -2.88 9.33 5.63
C ARG A 29 -1.71 9.78 6.49
N TRP A 30 -0.88 8.85 6.96
CA TRP A 30 0.36 9.17 7.70
C TRP A 30 1.55 9.49 6.77
N GLY A 31 1.45 9.19 5.48
CA GLY A 31 2.57 9.36 4.53
C GLY A 31 3.56 8.20 4.49
N ASP A 32 3.37 7.17 5.31
CA ASP A 32 4.30 6.03 5.47
C ASP A 32 4.14 4.97 4.36
N ALA A 33 3.09 5.05 3.54
CA ALA A 33 2.75 4.00 2.56
C ALA A 33 3.89 3.68 1.59
N LYS A 34 4.62 4.69 1.10
CA LYS A 34 5.73 4.47 0.16
C LYS A 34 6.90 3.72 0.81
N GLU A 35 7.20 4.01 2.08
CA GLU A 35 8.24 3.33 2.84
C GLU A 35 7.86 1.88 3.15
N VAL A 36 6.66 1.67 3.69
CA VAL A 36 6.21 0.35 4.17
C VAL A 36 5.83 -0.59 3.02
N LEU A 37 5.15 -0.07 1.99
CA LEU A 37 4.56 -0.87 0.91
C LEU A 37 5.36 -0.79 -0.41
N GLY A 38 6.31 0.13 -0.55
CA GLY A 38 6.97 0.42 -1.84
C GLY A 38 7.75 -0.74 -2.46
N LYS A 39 8.28 -1.64 -1.63
CA LYS A 39 9.04 -2.83 -2.06
C LYS A 39 8.27 -4.14 -1.97
N GLN A 40 7.03 -4.11 -1.49
CA GLN A 40 6.24 -5.33 -1.29
C GLN A 40 5.95 -6.01 -2.63
N GLY A 41 6.14 -7.33 -2.67
CA GLY A 41 5.96 -8.13 -3.88
C GLY A 41 7.09 -8.02 -4.92
N ALA A 42 8.21 -7.35 -4.62
CA ALA A 42 9.37 -7.31 -5.50
C ALA A 42 10.02 -8.69 -5.68
N GLN A 43 10.04 -9.47 -4.60
CA GLN A 43 10.55 -10.84 -4.57
C GLN A 43 9.58 -11.69 -3.76
N ILE A 44 9.33 -12.90 -4.22
CA ILE A 44 8.47 -13.86 -3.53
C ILE A 44 9.33 -15.09 -3.22
N PRO A 45 9.52 -15.44 -1.94
CA PRO A 45 10.29 -16.62 -1.59
C PRO A 45 9.46 -17.87 -1.90
N SER A 46 10.11 -18.89 -2.44
CA SER A 46 9.55 -20.24 -2.57
C SER A 46 10.36 -21.22 -1.74
N LEU A 47 9.67 -22.10 -1.03
CA LEU A 47 10.30 -23.24 -0.36
C LEU A 47 10.55 -24.33 -1.40
N THR A 48 11.81 -24.76 -1.52
CA THR A 48 12.24 -25.81 -2.45
C THR A 48 12.98 -26.91 -1.70
N ALA A 49 13.29 -28.03 -2.38
CA ALA A 49 14.16 -29.08 -1.82
C ALA A 49 15.55 -28.55 -1.42
N ASN A 50 15.99 -27.44 -1.98
CA ASN A 50 17.27 -26.78 -1.70
C ASN A 50 17.12 -25.59 -0.72
N GLY A 51 16.02 -25.53 0.04
CA GLY A 51 15.73 -24.44 0.98
C GLY A 51 14.95 -23.27 0.35
N VAL A 52 14.99 -22.10 1.01
CA VAL A 52 14.30 -20.89 0.56
C VAL A 52 15.01 -20.30 -0.66
N GLN A 53 14.28 -20.17 -1.76
CA GLN A 53 14.77 -19.62 -3.02
C GLN A 53 13.99 -18.36 -3.39
N TRP A 54 14.65 -17.39 -4.01
CA TRP A 54 14.07 -16.11 -4.43
C TRP A 54 13.98 -16.01 -5.96
N GLY A 55 13.43 -17.05 -6.58
CA GLY A 55 13.42 -17.21 -8.04
C GLY A 55 12.47 -16.28 -8.77
N PHE A 56 11.43 -15.78 -8.10
CA PHE A 56 10.46 -14.88 -8.71
C PHE A 56 10.88 -13.41 -8.56
N LYS A 57 11.00 -12.71 -9.69
CA LYS A 57 11.25 -11.27 -9.74
C LYS A 57 10.08 -10.59 -10.43
N ASN A 58 9.44 -9.67 -9.73
CA ASN A 58 8.38 -8.84 -10.29
C ASN A 58 8.95 -7.46 -10.66
N SER A 59 8.69 -6.98 -11.87
CA SER A 59 9.02 -5.61 -12.27
C SER A 59 7.95 -4.59 -11.85
N THR A 60 6.72 -5.05 -11.61
CA THR A 60 5.56 -4.23 -11.25
C THR A 60 5.10 -4.58 -9.85
N TYR A 61 5.76 -3.98 -8.85
CA TYR A 61 5.55 -4.29 -7.43
C TYR A 61 5.36 -3.03 -6.59
N GLY A 62 4.74 -3.23 -5.43
CA GLY A 62 4.69 -2.27 -4.35
C GLY A 62 3.95 -0.97 -4.66
N PHE A 63 3.88 -0.13 -3.63
CA PHE A 63 3.20 1.15 -3.69
C PHE A 63 3.96 2.19 -4.52
N ARG A 64 3.22 3.01 -5.27
CA ARG A 64 3.68 4.19 -6.02
C ARG A 64 2.81 5.38 -5.64
N ASP A 65 3.25 6.60 -5.94
CA ASP A 65 2.50 7.80 -5.56
C ASP A 65 1.07 7.83 -6.12
N ARG A 66 0.84 7.27 -7.33
CA ARG A 66 -0.51 7.09 -7.91
C ARG A 66 -1.45 6.25 -7.03
N ASN A 67 -0.93 5.36 -6.19
CA ASN A 67 -1.74 4.46 -5.37
C ASN A 67 -2.34 5.16 -4.14
N LYS A 68 -1.96 6.41 -3.83
CA LYS A 68 -2.60 7.19 -2.75
C LYS A 68 -4.12 7.29 -2.94
N LEU A 69 -4.57 7.33 -4.20
CA LEU A 69 -5.98 7.33 -4.58
C LEU A 69 -6.24 6.21 -5.59
N LEU A 70 -7.43 5.61 -5.52
CA LEU A 70 -7.89 4.67 -6.55
C LEU A 70 -8.22 5.43 -7.84
N PRO A 71 -8.15 4.79 -9.02
CA PRO A 71 -8.65 5.41 -10.23
C PRO A 71 -10.15 5.67 -10.09
N ILE A 72 -10.59 6.83 -10.57
CA ILE A 72 -12.02 7.07 -10.78
C ILE A 72 -12.51 6.06 -11.82
N PRO A 73 -13.65 5.38 -11.60
CA PRO A 73 -14.17 4.41 -12.55
C PRO A 73 -14.32 5.02 -13.95
N LEU A 74 -13.89 4.27 -14.97
CA LEU A 74 -13.90 4.74 -16.36
C LEU A 74 -15.29 5.25 -16.78
N LYS A 75 -16.35 4.54 -16.36
CA LYS A 75 -17.72 4.90 -16.68
C LYS A 75 -18.09 6.31 -16.21
N GLU A 76 -17.65 6.72 -15.02
CA GLU A 76 -17.91 8.06 -14.49
C GLU A 76 -17.20 9.13 -15.30
N THR A 77 -15.95 8.86 -15.71
CA THR A 77 -15.17 9.79 -16.54
C THR A 77 -15.69 9.92 -17.98
N GLU A 78 -16.32 8.87 -18.51
CA GLU A 78 -16.96 8.90 -19.84
C GLU A 78 -18.32 9.61 -19.81
N LEU A 79 -19.09 9.45 -18.72
CA LEU A 79 -20.43 10.04 -18.59
C LEU A 79 -20.37 11.53 -18.24
N ASN A 80 -19.40 11.96 -17.44
CA ASN A 80 -19.28 13.34 -16.99
C ASN A 80 -17.92 13.93 -17.40
N PRO A 81 -17.86 14.74 -18.47
CA PRO A 81 -16.61 15.34 -18.94
C PRO A 81 -16.00 16.35 -17.95
N ASN A 82 -16.74 16.76 -16.91
CA ASN A 82 -16.20 17.63 -15.85
C ASN A 82 -15.39 16.85 -14.79
N ILE A 83 -15.42 15.51 -14.82
CA ILE A 83 -14.63 14.67 -13.91
C ILE A 83 -13.23 14.47 -14.51
N SER A 84 -12.22 15.03 -13.85
CA SER A 84 -10.82 14.75 -14.17
C SER A 84 -10.32 13.55 -13.38
N GLN A 85 -9.65 12.61 -14.05
CA GLN A 85 -9.01 11.46 -13.41
C GLN A 85 -7.91 11.87 -12.41
N ASN A 86 -7.72 11.05 -11.38
CA ASN A 86 -6.67 11.16 -10.37
C ASN A 86 -5.27 11.09 -10.99
N GLU A 87 -4.31 11.76 -10.35
CA GLU A 87 -2.92 11.79 -10.82
C GLU A 87 -2.30 10.39 -10.93
N GLY A 88 -1.61 10.11 -12.03
CA GLY A 88 -0.99 8.82 -12.31
C GLY A 88 -1.92 7.71 -12.79
N TRP A 89 -3.21 8.03 -13.00
CA TRP A 89 -4.23 7.13 -13.58
C TRP A 89 -4.78 7.61 -14.93
N LYS A 90 -4.26 8.72 -15.45
CA LYS A 90 -4.54 9.21 -16.81
C LYS A 90 -3.77 8.40 -17.84
#